data_AF-A0A922WTC6-F1
#
_entry.id   AF-A0A922WTC6-F1
#
_cell.length_a   1.000
_cell.length_b   1.000
_cell.length_c   1.000
_cell.angle_alpha   90.00
_cell.angle_beta   90.00
_cell.angle_gamma   90.00
#
_symmetry.space_group_name_H-M   'P 1'
#
loop_
_entity.id
_entity.type
_entity.pdbx_description
1 polymer ?
#
loop_
_entity_poly.entity_id
_entity_poly.type
_entity_poly.pdbx_seq_one_letter_code
_entity_poly.pdbx_strand_id
1 'polypeptide(L)'
;MKLPWLRAKGEPAPRAQLLPPYPCPVCGQQVSYGNPRYPQHLCGTCYQRTFSADGRAVCFTNVNAADALPGMSTRAFYRDTAEPYARELCYVDGIACVAQEAHLGGVAIQPLSAWRASPGWEWMADALAKQGVEV
;
A
#
# COMPACT_ATOMS: atom_id res chain seq x y z
N MET A 1 40.03 -1.66 -30.33
CA MET A 1 39.75 -1.22 -28.94
C MET A 1 38.23 -1.19 -28.76
N LYS A 2 37.66 -2.10 -27.96
CA LYS A 2 36.22 -2.10 -27.64
C LYS A 2 36.01 -1.28 -26.36
N LEU A 3 35.14 -0.28 -26.44
CA LEU A 3 34.80 0.60 -25.33
C LEU A 3 34.12 -0.22 -24.21
N PRO A 4 34.57 -0.16 -22.94
CA PRO A 4 34.14 -1.05 -21.85
C PRO A 4 32.69 -0.84 -21.34
N TRP A 5 31.88 -0.04 -22.04
CA TRP A 5 30.51 0.33 -21.65
C TRP A 5 29.46 -0.01 -22.71
N LEU A 6 29.84 -0.60 -23.84
CA LEU A 6 28.90 -1.18 -24.80
C LEU A 6 28.38 -2.53 -24.28
N ARG A 7 27.18 -2.52 -23.68
CA ARG A 7 26.45 -3.72 -23.26
C ARG A 7 25.88 -4.48 -24.45
N ALA A 8 25.75 -5.80 -24.31
CA ALA A 8 25.01 -6.60 -25.28
C ALA A 8 23.52 -6.21 -25.22
N LYS A 9 22.85 -6.14 -26.38
CA LYS A 9 21.40 -5.97 -26.42
C LYS A 9 20.75 -7.19 -25.74
N GLY A 10 20.14 -6.97 -24.57
CA GLY A 10 19.43 -8.02 -23.83
C GLY A 10 19.84 -8.19 -22.37
N GLU A 11 20.89 -7.53 -21.88
CA GLU A 11 21.24 -7.56 -20.45
C GLU A 11 20.29 -6.65 -19.64
N PRO A 12 19.56 -7.18 -18.64
CA PRO A 12 18.74 -6.34 -17.76
C PRO A 12 19.62 -5.35 -16.98
N ALA A 13 19.08 -4.16 -16.74
CA ALA A 13 19.78 -3.11 -16.01
C ALA A 13 20.20 -3.57 -14.60
N PRO A 14 21.39 -3.19 -14.11
CA PRO A 14 21.97 -3.71 -12.85
C PRO A 14 21.25 -3.24 -11.58
N ARG A 15 20.16 -2.47 -11.72
CA ARG A 15 19.32 -1.99 -10.61
C ARG A 15 18.14 -2.91 -10.29
N ALA A 16 17.87 -3.91 -11.13
CA ALA A 16 16.92 -4.98 -10.84
C ALA A 16 17.56 -6.06 -9.96
N GLN A 17 18.20 -5.66 -8.85
CA GLN A 17 18.49 -6.52 -7.70
C GLN A 17 17.37 -6.21 -6.69
N LEU A 18 16.20 -6.81 -6.89
CA LEU A 18 15.80 -8.11 -6.30
C LEU A 18 15.79 -8.04 -4.78
N LEU A 19 14.86 -7.24 -4.25
CA LEU A 19 14.38 -7.48 -2.91
C LEU A 19 13.72 -8.85 -2.88
N PRO A 20 13.98 -9.66 -1.84
CA PRO A 20 13.51 -11.03 -1.81
C PRO A 20 11.99 -11.05 -1.96
N PRO A 21 11.45 -12.05 -2.68
CA PRO A 21 10.02 -12.30 -2.68
C PRO A 21 9.52 -12.40 -1.24
N TYR A 22 8.31 -11.91 -1.02
CA TYR A 22 7.65 -12.03 0.27
C TYR A 22 6.24 -12.58 0.06
N PRO A 23 5.71 -13.37 1.01
CA PRO A 23 4.33 -13.83 0.94
C PRO A 23 3.39 -12.67 1.28
N CYS A 24 2.34 -12.48 0.49
CA CYS A 24 1.27 -11.57 0.84
C CYS A 24 0.69 -11.94 2.21
N PRO A 25 0.54 -11.00 3.15
CA PRO A 25 0.10 -11.32 4.51
C PRO A 25 -1.37 -11.74 4.61
N VAL A 26 -2.15 -11.59 3.53
CA VAL A 26 -3.56 -11.99 3.48
C VAL A 26 -3.72 -13.36 2.84
N CYS A 27 -3.24 -13.55 1.60
CA CYS A 27 -3.47 -14.78 0.84
C CYS A 27 -2.25 -15.71 0.71
N GLY A 28 -1.08 -15.30 1.22
CA GLY A 28 0.17 -16.07 1.11
C GLY A 28 0.82 -16.10 -0.28
N GLN A 29 0.19 -15.50 -1.31
CA GLN A 29 0.75 -15.44 -2.67
C GLN A 29 2.11 -14.76 -2.66
N GLN A 30 3.09 -15.35 -3.34
CA GLN A 30 4.42 -14.78 -3.52
C GLN A 30 4.37 -13.50 -4.36
N VAL A 31 4.89 -12.41 -3.81
CA VAL A 31 5.08 -11.14 -4.53
C VAL A 31 6.54 -11.06 -4.94
N SER A 32 6.79 -11.03 -6.26
CA SER A 32 8.13 -11.17 -6.85
C SER A 32 9.12 -10.05 -6.51
N TYR A 33 8.63 -8.89 -6.09
CA TYR A 33 9.44 -7.72 -5.77
C TYR A 33 8.98 -7.12 -4.45
N GLY A 34 9.71 -7.43 -3.37
CA GLY A 34 9.49 -6.80 -2.07
C GLY A 34 9.75 -5.30 -2.11
N ASN A 35 9.15 -4.55 -1.18
CA ASN A 35 9.54 -3.18 -0.87
C ASN A 35 9.97 -3.15 0.60
N PRO A 36 11.21 -2.77 0.95
CA PRO A 36 11.72 -2.91 2.31
C PRO A 36 11.03 -1.95 3.27
N ARG A 37 10.44 -0.87 2.73
CA ARG A 37 9.66 0.11 3.49
C ARG A 37 8.26 -0.42 3.82
N TYR A 38 7.73 -1.34 3.01
CA TYR A 38 6.41 -1.93 3.17
C TYR A 38 6.52 -3.46 3.02
N PRO A 39 7.18 -4.14 3.99
CA PRO A 39 7.49 -5.56 3.89
C PRO A 39 6.24 -6.46 3.97
N GLN A 40 5.09 -5.90 4.37
CA GLN A 40 3.82 -6.61 4.47
C GLN A 40 2.73 -5.94 3.62
N HIS A 41 3.08 -5.37 2.47
CA HIS A 41 2.07 -4.85 1.56
C HIS A 41 1.23 -5.94 0.92
N LEU A 42 0.01 -5.59 0.53
CA LEU A 42 -0.87 -6.51 -0.16
C LEU A 42 -0.37 -6.78 -1.58
N CYS A 43 -0.56 -8.03 -2.06
CA CYS A 43 -0.40 -8.31 -3.48
C CYS A 43 -1.50 -7.60 -4.30
N GLY A 44 -1.29 -7.48 -5.62
CA GLY A 44 -2.26 -6.85 -6.52
C GLY A 44 -3.66 -7.46 -6.45
N THR A 45 -3.78 -8.78 -6.27
CA THR A 45 -5.09 -9.46 -6.12
C THR A 45 -5.80 -9.04 -4.83
N CYS A 46 -5.11 -9.05 -3.70
CA CYS A 46 -5.70 -8.61 -2.42
C CYS A 46 -6.04 -7.12 -2.43
N TYR A 47 -5.24 -6.30 -3.11
CA TYR A 47 -5.54 -4.89 -3.33
C TYR A 47 -6.87 -4.67 -4.06
N GLN A 48 -7.25 -5.54 -5.00
CA GLN A 48 -8.53 -5.43 -5.70
C GLN A 48 -9.73 -5.88 -4.86
N ARG A 49 -9.49 -6.56 -3.73
CA ARG A 49 -10.52 -7.08 -2.82
C ARG A 49 -10.58 -6.32 -1.50
N THR A 50 -10.30 -5.02 -1.53
CA THR A 50 -10.47 -4.15 -0.37
C THR A 50 -11.92 -3.71 -0.25
N PHE A 51 -12.49 -3.95 0.93
CA PHE A 51 -13.87 -3.60 1.27
C PHE A 51 -13.90 -2.67 2.49
N SER A 52 -14.92 -1.83 2.58
CA SER A 52 -15.30 -1.13 3.82
C SER A 52 -15.94 -2.11 4.82
N ALA A 53 -16.17 -1.65 6.05
CA ALA A 53 -16.74 -2.48 7.11
C ALA A 53 -18.15 -3.02 6.80
N ASP A 54 -18.91 -2.31 5.96
CA ASP A 54 -20.24 -2.69 5.47
C ASP A 54 -20.19 -3.60 4.21
N GLY A 55 -18.99 -4.00 3.76
CA GLY A 55 -18.81 -4.92 2.64
C GLY A 55 -18.86 -4.26 1.26
N ARG A 56 -18.86 -2.92 1.17
CA ARG A 56 -18.76 -2.21 -0.11
C ARG A 56 -17.31 -2.17 -0.61
N ALA A 57 -17.11 -2.35 -1.90
CA ALA A 57 -15.77 -2.34 -2.46
C ALA A 57 -15.20 -0.91 -2.46
N VAL A 58 -14.00 -0.75 -1.90
CA VAL A 58 -13.28 0.54 -1.82
C VAL A 58 -11.97 0.47 -2.59
N CYS A 59 -11.48 1.59 -3.08
CA CYS A 59 -10.14 1.70 -3.65
C CYS A 59 -9.47 2.99 -3.18
N PHE A 60 -8.14 2.97 -3.25
CA PHE A 60 -7.28 4.03 -2.76
C PHE A 60 -6.43 4.58 -3.89
N THR A 61 -6.15 5.87 -3.86
CA THR A 61 -5.22 6.52 -4.78
C THR A 61 -4.41 7.56 -4.02
N ASN A 62 -3.20 7.84 -4.47
CA ASN A 62 -2.52 9.05 -4.06
C ASN A 62 -3.20 10.26 -4.73
N VAL A 63 -3.17 11.39 -4.04
CA VAL A 63 -3.53 12.69 -4.62
C VAL A 63 -2.26 13.46 -4.92
N ASN A 64 -2.25 14.23 -6.01
CA ASN A 64 -1.13 15.11 -6.31
C ASN A 64 -1.01 16.17 -5.20
N ALA A 65 0.19 16.69 -4.96
CA ALA A 65 0.43 17.70 -3.93
C ALA A 65 -0.45 18.96 -4.07
N ALA A 66 -0.91 19.29 -5.29
CA ALA A 66 -1.84 20.39 -5.55
C ALA A 66 -3.28 20.11 -5.07
N ASP A 67 -3.67 18.83 -5.00
CA ASP A 67 -5.01 18.37 -4.61
C ASP A 67 -5.03 17.77 -3.18
N ALA A 68 -3.86 17.71 -2.53
CA ALA A 68 -3.67 17.16 -1.19
C ALA A 68 -4.11 18.17 -0.13
N LEU A 69 -4.91 17.71 0.84
CA LEU A 69 -5.13 18.47 2.08
C LEU A 69 -3.88 18.33 2.96
N PRO A 70 -3.59 19.30 3.86
CA PRO A 70 -2.47 19.18 4.78
C PRO A 70 -2.56 17.86 5.57
N GLY A 71 -1.56 16.98 5.40
CA GLY A 71 -1.52 15.67 6.05
C GLY A 71 -2.35 14.56 5.38
N MET A 72 -3.01 14.81 4.25
CA MET A 72 -3.69 13.78 3.46
C MET A 72 -3.18 13.74 2.02
N SER A 73 -2.40 12.73 1.73
CA SER A 73 -1.84 12.45 0.40
C SER A 73 -2.39 11.17 -0.22
N THR A 74 -3.32 10.50 0.48
CA THR A 74 -4.17 9.44 -0.06
C THR A 74 -5.65 9.81 0.00
N ARG A 75 -6.40 9.37 -1.00
CA ARG A 75 -7.85 9.48 -1.10
C ARG A 75 -8.43 8.10 -1.33
N ALA A 76 -9.56 7.82 -0.70
CA ALA A 76 -10.31 6.60 -0.90
C ALA A 76 -11.72 6.89 -1.42
N PHE A 77 -12.27 5.94 -2.15
CA PHE A 77 -13.61 6.04 -2.74
C PHE A 77 -14.23 4.66 -2.91
N TYR A 78 -15.56 4.60 -2.90
CA TYR A 78 -16.28 3.38 -3.23
C TYR A 78 -16.19 3.12 -4.74
N ARG A 79 -15.88 1.87 -5.12
CA ARG A 79 -15.64 1.50 -6.54
C ARG A 79 -16.90 1.56 -7.40
N ASP A 80 -18.06 1.39 -6.78
CA ASP A 80 -19.37 1.33 -7.46
C ASP A 80 -19.89 2.73 -7.85
N THR A 81 -19.64 3.72 -7.00
CA THR A 81 -20.29 5.05 -7.03
C THR A 81 -19.29 6.18 -7.17
N ALA A 82 -17.99 5.92 -6.95
CA ALA A 82 -16.94 6.92 -6.81
C ALA A 82 -17.17 7.94 -5.67
N GLU A 83 -18.14 7.66 -4.78
CA GLU A 83 -18.38 8.45 -3.57
C GLU A 83 -17.14 8.42 -2.66
N PRO A 84 -16.78 9.54 -2.02
CA PRO A 84 -15.65 9.59 -1.09
C PRO A 84 -15.82 8.58 0.04
N TYR A 85 -14.76 7.81 0.29
CA TYR A 85 -14.62 6.96 1.47
C TYR A 85 -13.64 7.64 2.42
N ALA A 86 -14.15 8.14 3.55
CA ALA A 86 -13.39 9.02 4.45
C ALA A 86 -12.45 8.29 5.41
N ARG A 87 -12.19 6.99 5.20
CA ARG A 87 -11.39 6.15 6.08
C ARG A 87 -10.19 5.57 5.36
N GLU A 88 -9.11 5.40 6.09
CA GLU A 88 -7.91 4.70 5.63
C GLU A 88 -8.01 3.17 5.86
N LEU A 89 -8.95 2.76 6.72
CA LEU A 89 -9.21 1.37 7.06
C LEU A 89 -10.02 0.66 5.97
N CYS A 90 -9.60 -0.54 5.59
CA CYS A 90 -10.34 -1.47 4.76
C CYS A 90 -10.18 -2.91 5.27
N TYR A 91 -10.89 -3.83 4.65
CA TYR A 91 -10.91 -5.25 5.00
C TYR A 91 -10.67 -6.09 3.75
N VAL A 92 -9.84 -7.11 3.87
CA VAL A 92 -9.62 -8.12 2.83
C VAL A 92 -9.73 -9.49 3.48
N ASP A 93 -10.68 -10.31 3.06
CA ASP A 93 -10.98 -11.62 3.68
C ASP A 93 -11.13 -11.55 5.21
N GLY A 94 -11.76 -10.48 5.70
CA GLY A 94 -11.95 -10.23 7.15
C GLY A 94 -10.72 -9.66 7.87
N ILE A 95 -9.58 -9.51 7.21
CA ILE A 95 -8.36 -8.93 7.79
C ILE A 95 -8.40 -7.41 7.65
N ALA A 96 -8.35 -6.71 8.79
CA ALA A 96 -8.24 -5.26 8.84
C ALA A 96 -6.89 -4.78 8.27
N CYS A 97 -6.96 -3.90 7.28
CA CYS A 97 -5.83 -3.33 6.56
C CYS A 97 -5.93 -1.80 6.56
N VAL A 98 -4.79 -1.11 6.61
CA VAL A 98 -4.75 0.36 6.54
C VAL A 98 -3.96 0.77 5.31
N ALA A 99 -4.55 1.68 4.54
CA ALA A 99 -3.93 2.34 3.39
C ALA A 99 -3.22 3.62 3.84
N GLN A 100 -1.99 3.80 3.39
CA GLN A 100 -1.17 4.99 3.67
C GLN A 100 -0.45 5.42 2.39
N GLU A 101 -0.02 6.70 2.33
CA GLU A 101 0.83 7.14 1.24
C GLU A 101 2.18 6.42 1.29
N ALA A 102 2.62 5.90 0.15
CA ALA A 102 3.94 5.32 0.02
C ALA A 102 5.01 6.42 -0.16
N HIS A 103 6.23 6.16 0.33
CA HIS A 103 7.37 7.07 0.18
C HIS A 103 7.71 7.25 -1.30
N LEU A 104 7.66 8.51 -1.79
CA LEU A 104 7.74 8.92 -3.21
C LEU A 104 6.46 8.70 -4.03
N GLY A 105 5.31 8.63 -3.36
CA GLY A 105 3.99 8.53 -3.98
C GLY A 105 3.50 7.09 -4.15
N GLY A 106 2.21 6.97 -4.43
CA GLY A 106 1.47 5.70 -4.46
C GLY A 106 0.82 5.37 -3.12
N VAL A 107 0.17 4.20 -3.05
CA VAL A 107 -0.54 3.74 -1.85
C VAL A 107 0.07 2.43 -1.37
N ALA A 108 0.48 2.39 -0.10
CA ALA A 108 0.84 1.17 0.59
C ALA A 108 -0.33 0.72 1.46
N ILE A 109 -0.84 -0.48 1.20
CA ILE A 109 -1.86 -1.12 2.05
C ILE A 109 -1.22 -2.30 2.76
N GLN A 110 -1.25 -2.32 4.09
CA GLN A 110 -0.74 -3.42 4.92
C GLN A 110 -1.76 -3.77 6.01
N PRO A 111 -1.72 -4.99 6.58
CA PRO A 111 -2.53 -5.33 7.75
C PRO A 111 -2.32 -4.34 8.90
N LEU A 112 -3.37 -4.06 9.67
CA LEU A 112 -3.28 -3.20 10.87
C LEU A 112 -2.24 -3.73 11.87
N SER A 113 -2.08 -5.05 11.97
CA SER A 113 -1.04 -5.67 12.80
C SER A 113 0.38 -5.34 12.34
N ALA A 114 0.62 -5.24 11.02
CA ALA A 114 1.92 -4.86 10.47
C ALA A 114 2.26 -3.41 10.81
N TRP A 115 1.26 -2.55 10.72
CA TRP A 115 1.33 -1.14 11.07
C TRP A 115 1.60 -0.91 12.56
N ARG A 116 0.90 -1.63 13.45
CA ARG A 116 1.17 -1.62 14.90
C ARG A 116 2.59 -2.05 15.26
N ALA A 117 3.20 -2.93 14.47
CA ALA A 117 4.58 -3.37 14.67
C ALA A 117 5.62 -2.40 14.08
N SER A 118 5.20 -1.36 13.37
CA SER A 118 6.12 -0.41 12.74
C SER A 118 6.56 0.69 13.73
N PRO A 119 7.81 1.17 13.65
CA PRO A 119 8.26 2.29 14.48
C PRO A 119 7.41 3.54 14.25
N GLY A 120 7.02 4.21 15.34
CA GLY A 120 6.19 5.41 15.27
C GLY A 120 4.74 5.12 14.90
N TRP A 121 4.17 3.96 15.25
CA TRP A 121 2.77 3.66 14.96
C TRP A 121 1.79 4.62 15.69
N GLU A 122 2.22 5.30 16.75
CA GLU A 122 1.39 6.10 17.64
C GLU A 122 0.66 7.24 16.90
N TRP A 123 1.32 7.93 15.96
CA TRP A 123 0.66 9.00 15.19
C TRP A 123 -0.48 8.46 14.33
N MET A 124 -0.34 7.25 13.81
CA MET A 124 -1.34 6.58 13.00
C MET A 124 -2.45 6.02 13.88
N ALA A 125 -2.12 5.54 15.09
CA ALA A 125 -3.11 5.16 16.11
C ALA A 125 -4.06 6.33 16.37
N ASP A 126 -3.52 7.52 16.63
CA ASP A 126 -4.30 8.73 16.88
C ASP A 126 -5.15 9.12 15.66
N ALA A 127 -4.61 8.97 14.44
CA ALA A 127 -5.34 9.26 13.20
C ALA A 127 -6.52 8.29 12.98
N LEU A 128 -6.30 7.00 13.24
CA LEU A 128 -7.33 5.96 13.13
C LEU A 128 -8.39 6.07 14.23
N ALA A 129 -7.98 6.40 15.46
CA ALA A 129 -8.89 6.66 16.57
C ALA A 129 -9.82 7.86 16.27
N LYS A 130 -9.31 8.92 15.62
CA LYS A 130 -10.13 10.05 15.13
C LYS A 130 -11.13 9.63 14.04
N GLN A 131 -10.85 8.55 13.32
CA GLN A 131 -11.78 7.92 12.37
C GLN A 131 -12.74 6.92 13.06
N GLY A 132 -12.67 6.76 14.39
CA GLY A 132 -13.50 5.82 15.15
C GLY A 132 -13.10 4.36 14.94
N VAL A 133 -11.83 4.09 14.63
CA VAL A 133 -11.27 2.74 14.56
C VAL A 133 -10.67 2.39 15.91
N GLU A 134 -11.07 1.25 16.48
CA GLU A 134 -10.43 0.70 17.68
C GLU A 134 -9.04 0.15 17.32
N VAL A 135 -7.99 0.77 17.86
CA VAL A 135 -6.58 0.49 17.57
C VAL A 135 -5.79 0.09 18.79
#